data_AF-T1AXT9-F1
#
_entry.id   AF-T1AXT9-F1
#
_cell.length_a   1.000
_cell.length_b   1.000
_cell.length_c   1.000
_cell.angle_alpha   90.00
_cell.angle_beta   90.00
_cell.angle_gamma   90.00
#
_symmetry.space_group_name_H-M   'P 1'
#
loop_
_entity.id
_entity.type
_entity.pdbx_description
1 polymer ?
#
loop_
_entity_poly.entity_id
_entity_poly.type
_entity_poly.pdbx_seq_one_letter_code
_entity_poly.pdbx_strand_id
1 'polypeptide(L)'
;ESQALEASAVDEAITRLASMGIKIALDDLGAGFSNLKRLAELPFDVIKIDQNIIKDLACDPIKALCLIRTVVQIGHDLEREVVAEGLETEGIIEAARRLGCRYGQGYGLARPMPAAALADWISTRAFCADDDYGLKSWIGALAYQWMMMHDALSLRLPGELDSCPITGFFTTQAIHNPQILQWHRQVHEDPDESARLQAMRHLTHWMTSKTQET
;
A
#
# COMPACT_ATOMS: atom_id res chain seq x y z
N GLU A 1 35.62 -12.64 2.80
CA GLU A 1 36.03 -12.62 1.38
C GLU A 1 35.15 -13.51 0.49
N SER A 2 34.77 -14.73 0.90
CA SER A 2 33.95 -15.62 0.07
C SER A 2 32.55 -15.09 -0.30
N GLN A 3 31.85 -14.40 0.61
CA GLN A 3 30.55 -13.76 0.30
C GLN A 3 30.65 -12.58 -0.68
N ALA A 4 31.81 -11.89 -0.75
CA ALA A 4 32.00 -10.75 -1.64
C ALA A 4 32.31 -11.20 -3.08
N LEU A 5 33.00 -12.33 -3.23
CA LEU A 5 33.28 -12.97 -4.52
C LEU A 5 32.01 -13.61 -5.12
N GLU A 6 31.14 -14.20 -4.29
CA GLU A 6 29.83 -14.70 -4.75
C GLU A 6 28.90 -13.56 -5.19
N ALA A 7 28.92 -12.42 -4.48
CA ALA A 7 28.15 -11.25 -4.87
C ALA A 7 28.56 -10.72 -6.27
N SER A 8 29.86 -10.67 -6.58
CA SER A 8 30.31 -10.12 -7.88
C SER A 8 29.88 -11.00 -9.07
N ALA A 9 29.94 -12.33 -8.94
CA ALA A 9 29.50 -13.24 -10.00
C ALA A 9 27.98 -13.18 -10.21
N VAL A 10 27.21 -13.01 -9.12
CA VAL A 10 25.75 -12.82 -9.18
C VAL A 10 25.40 -11.49 -9.86
N ASP A 11 26.07 -10.41 -9.49
CA ASP A 11 25.83 -9.07 -10.05
C ASP A 11 26.18 -9.01 -11.55
N GLU A 12 27.27 -9.67 -11.96
CA GLU A 12 27.64 -9.84 -13.38
C GLU A 12 26.58 -10.62 -14.16
N ALA A 13 26.07 -11.72 -13.59
CA ALA A 13 25.01 -12.52 -14.20
C ALA A 13 23.71 -11.72 -14.36
N ILE A 14 23.30 -10.98 -13.31
CA ILE A 14 22.13 -10.10 -13.34
C ILE A 14 22.30 -9.03 -14.43
N THR A 15 23.46 -8.38 -14.47
CA THR A 15 23.76 -7.35 -15.48
C THR A 15 23.70 -7.90 -16.90
N ARG A 16 24.22 -9.12 -17.11
CA ARG A 16 24.17 -9.79 -18.41
C ARG A 16 22.73 -10.11 -18.82
N LEU A 17 21.91 -10.64 -17.92
CA LEU A 17 20.48 -10.91 -18.19
C LEU A 17 19.72 -9.63 -18.51
N ALA A 18 19.96 -8.56 -17.74
CA ALA A 18 19.37 -7.25 -17.99
C ALA A 18 19.78 -6.70 -19.37
N SER A 19 21.05 -6.85 -19.77
CA SER A 19 21.52 -6.43 -21.11
C SER A 19 20.87 -7.19 -22.27
N MET A 20 20.27 -8.36 -22.01
CA MET A 20 19.48 -9.12 -22.98
C MET A 20 18.01 -8.68 -23.06
N GLY A 21 17.60 -7.69 -22.26
CA GLY A 21 16.22 -7.22 -22.17
C GLY A 21 15.32 -8.06 -21.25
N ILE A 22 15.89 -8.94 -20.42
CA ILE A 22 15.14 -9.71 -19.44
C ILE A 22 14.87 -8.80 -18.24
N LYS A 23 13.59 -8.63 -17.88
CA LYS A 23 13.19 -7.88 -16.69
C LYS A 23 13.65 -8.59 -15.42
N ILE A 24 14.26 -7.85 -14.49
CA ILE A 24 14.76 -8.37 -13.22
C ILE A 24 13.88 -7.85 -12.08
N ALA A 25 13.38 -8.77 -11.23
CA ALA A 25 12.65 -8.42 -10.03
C ALA A 25 13.52 -8.62 -8.78
N LEU A 26 13.54 -7.63 -7.90
CA LEU A 26 14.07 -7.80 -6.55
C LEU A 26 12.98 -8.39 -5.66
N ASP A 27 13.20 -9.62 -5.23
CA ASP A 27 12.26 -10.36 -4.37
C ASP A 27 12.50 -10.11 -2.87
N ASP A 28 11.46 -10.36 -2.08
CA ASP A 28 11.47 -10.34 -0.61
C ASP A 28 12.09 -9.07 0.02
N LEU A 29 11.78 -7.88 -0.53
CA LEU A 29 12.22 -6.64 0.09
C LEU A 29 11.56 -6.50 1.47
N GLY A 30 12.37 -6.63 2.52
CA GLY A 30 11.92 -6.63 3.92
C GLY A 30 12.40 -7.82 4.76
N ALA A 31 12.81 -8.93 4.14
CA ALA A 31 13.19 -10.17 4.83
C ALA A 31 14.62 -10.20 5.41
N GLY A 32 15.32 -9.05 5.46
CA GLY A 32 16.63 -8.89 6.13
C GLY A 32 17.87 -8.91 5.22
N PHE A 33 17.77 -9.38 3.97
CA PHE A 33 18.91 -9.44 3.03
C PHE A 33 18.90 -8.38 1.91
N SER A 34 17.78 -7.70 1.70
CA SER A 34 17.64 -6.66 0.67
C SER A 34 17.92 -5.29 1.29
N ASN A 35 19.15 -4.80 1.14
CA ASN A 35 19.53 -3.47 1.60
C ASN A 35 19.28 -2.42 0.50
N LEU A 36 19.06 -1.16 0.89
CA LEU A 36 18.86 -0.03 -0.02
C LEU A 36 20.01 0.15 -1.03
N LYS A 37 21.21 -0.34 -0.71
CA LYS A 37 22.37 -0.30 -1.60
C LYS A 37 22.16 -1.16 -2.84
N ARG A 38 21.59 -2.37 -2.71
CA ARG A 38 21.23 -3.21 -3.87
C ARG A 38 20.18 -2.55 -4.76
N LEU A 39 19.26 -1.75 -4.18
CA LEU A 39 18.30 -0.94 -4.93
C LEU A 39 18.96 0.22 -5.70
N ALA A 40 20.17 0.63 -5.36
CA ALA A 40 20.88 1.68 -6.10
C ALA A 40 21.83 1.11 -7.18
N GLU A 41 22.36 -0.09 -6.97
CA GLU A 41 23.49 -0.62 -7.75
C GLU A 41 23.09 -1.66 -8.81
N LEU A 42 21.96 -2.35 -8.65
CA LEU A 42 21.55 -3.42 -9.58
C LEU A 42 20.49 -2.93 -10.59
N PRO A 43 20.52 -3.45 -11.83
CA PRO A 43 19.54 -3.10 -12.85
C PRO A 43 18.25 -3.92 -12.68
N PHE A 44 17.49 -3.67 -11.61
CA PHE A 44 16.14 -4.23 -11.46
C PHE A 44 15.08 -3.34 -12.09
N ASP A 45 14.00 -3.95 -12.54
CA ASP A 45 12.81 -3.34 -13.14
C ASP A 45 11.62 -3.34 -12.17
N VAL A 46 11.59 -4.32 -11.25
CA VAL A 46 10.47 -4.59 -10.34
C VAL A 46 10.97 -4.73 -8.91
N ILE A 47 10.26 -4.13 -7.96
CA ILE A 47 10.45 -4.32 -6.52
C ILE A 47 9.24 -5.08 -5.97
N LYS A 48 9.47 -6.21 -5.32
CA LYS A 48 8.42 -6.97 -4.64
C LYS A 48 8.47 -6.71 -3.14
N ILE A 49 7.36 -6.20 -2.58
CA ILE A 49 7.19 -6.00 -1.14
C ILE A 49 6.83 -7.36 -0.55
N ASP A 50 7.65 -7.84 0.39
CA ASP A 50 7.44 -9.12 1.04
C ASP A 50 6.08 -9.19 1.77
N GLN A 51 5.47 -10.37 1.72
CA GLN A 51 4.17 -10.63 2.33
C GLN A 51 4.13 -10.40 3.84
N ASN A 52 5.25 -10.47 4.56
CA ASN A 52 5.23 -10.23 6.00
C ASN A 52 4.94 -8.75 6.31
N ILE A 53 5.43 -7.81 5.48
CA ILE A 53 5.07 -6.38 5.62
C ILE A 53 3.57 -6.19 5.37
N ILE A 54 3.01 -6.89 4.37
CA ILE A 54 1.58 -6.81 4.07
C ILE A 54 0.73 -7.41 5.20
N LYS A 55 1.15 -8.54 5.79
CA LYS A 55 0.46 -9.17 6.93
C LYS A 55 0.47 -8.29 8.18
N ASP A 56 1.50 -7.47 8.37
CA ASP A 56 1.56 -6.52 9.48
C ASP A 56 0.44 -5.46 9.43
N LEU A 57 -0.27 -5.29 8.30
CA LEU A 57 -1.48 -4.45 8.24
C LEU A 57 -2.58 -4.89 9.24
N ALA A 58 -2.60 -6.15 9.65
CA ALA A 58 -3.57 -6.65 10.63
C ALA A 58 -3.12 -6.39 12.08
N CYS A 59 -1.81 -6.37 12.35
CA CYS A 59 -1.25 -6.33 13.70
C CYS A 59 -0.75 -4.92 14.08
N ASP A 60 0.04 -4.30 13.20
CA ASP A 60 0.64 -2.98 13.35
C ASP A 60 0.44 -2.17 12.06
N PRO A 61 -0.81 -1.74 11.80
CA PRO A 61 -1.15 -1.12 10.52
C PRO A 61 -0.36 0.15 10.26
N ILE A 62 -0.14 1.01 11.26
CA ILE A 62 0.57 2.28 11.04
C ILE A 62 2.00 2.05 10.56
N LYS A 63 2.71 1.10 11.18
CA LYS A 63 4.06 0.72 10.74
C LYS A 63 4.04 0.12 9.34
N ALA A 64 3.10 -0.78 9.07
CA ALA A 64 2.97 -1.43 7.76
C ALA A 64 2.66 -0.41 6.64
N LEU A 65 1.70 0.49 6.85
CA LEU A 65 1.36 1.56 5.92
C LEU A 65 2.59 2.43 5.58
N CYS A 66 3.37 2.81 6.60
CA CYS A 66 4.60 3.59 6.43
C CYS A 66 5.65 2.85 5.58
N LEU A 67 5.91 1.57 5.86
CA LEU A 67 6.87 0.76 5.12
C LEU A 67 6.44 0.55 3.67
N ILE A 68 5.18 0.17 3.45
CA ILE A 68 4.62 -0.04 2.10
C ILE A 68 4.73 1.26 1.29
N ARG A 69 4.28 2.39 1.86
CA ARG A 69 4.36 3.69 1.18
C ARG A 69 5.79 4.08 0.84
N THR A 70 6.72 3.84 1.76
CA THR A 70 8.14 4.14 1.54
C THR A 70 8.68 3.36 0.35
N VAL A 71 8.39 2.05 0.27
CA VAL A 71 8.82 1.23 -0.87
C VAL A 71 8.16 1.68 -2.17
N VAL A 72 6.86 2.01 -2.13
CA VAL A 72 6.15 2.55 -3.30
C VAL A 72 6.80 3.84 -3.79
N GLN A 73 7.19 4.75 -2.88
CA GLN A 73 7.85 6.00 -3.24
C GLN A 73 9.24 5.76 -3.84
N ILE A 74 10.03 4.84 -3.26
CA ILE A 74 11.33 4.45 -3.82
C ILE A 74 11.17 3.90 -5.24
N GLY A 75 10.20 3.00 -5.46
CA GLY A 75 9.92 2.46 -6.77
C GLY A 75 9.52 3.55 -7.77
N HIS A 76 8.64 4.46 -7.37
CA HIS A 76 8.26 5.61 -8.19
C HIS A 76 9.47 6.47 -8.59
N ASP A 77 10.32 6.86 -7.62
CA ASP A 77 11.45 7.75 -7.85
C ASP A 77 12.56 7.11 -8.69
N LEU A 78 12.66 5.77 -8.66
CA LEU A 78 13.56 4.99 -9.51
C LEU A 78 12.94 4.59 -10.85
N GLU A 79 11.70 4.98 -11.13
CA GLU A 79 10.92 4.56 -12.31
C GLU A 79 10.83 3.03 -12.43
N ARG A 80 10.48 2.36 -11.32
CA ARG A 80 10.36 0.91 -11.18
C ARG A 80 8.96 0.49 -10.76
N GLU A 81 8.57 -0.70 -11.21
CA GLU A 81 7.28 -1.29 -10.87
C GLU A 81 7.34 -1.83 -9.44
N VAL A 82 6.29 -1.62 -8.64
CA VAL A 82 6.19 -2.16 -7.27
C VAL A 82 5.03 -3.16 -7.21
N VAL A 83 5.32 -4.35 -6.72
CA VAL A 83 4.37 -5.46 -6.54
C VAL A 83 4.21 -5.73 -5.05
N ALA A 84 2.99 -5.64 -4.53
CA ALA A 84 2.68 -6.04 -3.15
C ALA A 84 2.32 -7.53 -3.07
N GLU A 85 2.98 -8.31 -2.22
CA GLU A 85 2.71 -9.74 -2.05
C GLU A 85 1.86 -10.05 -0.82
N GLY A 86 1.06 -11.12 -0.88
CA GLY A 86 0.20 -11.50 0.24
C GLY A 86 -1.07 -10.67 0.33
N LEU A 87 -1.58 -10.17 -0.80
CA LEU A 87 -2.90 -9.53 -0.87
C LEU A 87 -4.03 -10.56 -0.70
N GLU A 88 -4.34 -10.89 0.55
CA GLU A 88 -5.24 -12.01 0.89
C GLU A 88 -6.72 -11.64 1.04
N THR A 89 -7.03 -10.38 1.36
CA THR A 89 -8.41 -9.90 1.58
C THR A 89 -8.71 -8.65 0.77
N GLU A 90 -10.00 -8.38 0.52
CA GLU A 90 -10.42 -7.15 -0.18
C GLU A 90 -9.94 -5.88 0.54
N GLY A 91 -9.95 -5.88 1.88
CA GLY A 91 -9.45 -4.74 2.65
C GLY A 91 -7.95 -4.52 2.49
N ILE A 92 -7.14 -5.59 2.50
CA ILE A 92 -5.71 -5.50 2.24
C ILE A 92 -5.43 -4.99 0.82
N ILE A 93 -6.18 -5.47 -0.18
CA ILE A 93 -6.10 -4.98 -1.57
C ILE A 93 -6.45 -3.49 -1.63
N GLU A 94 -7.53 -3.08 -0.96
CA GLU A 94 -7.97 -1.69 -0.89
C GLU A 94 -6.88 -0.78 -0.29
N ALA A 95 -6.31 -1.17 0.85
CA ALA A 95 -5.23 -0.43 1.50
C ALA A 95 -3.97 -0.34 0.62
N ALA A 96 -3.53 -1.44 0.02
CA ALA A 96 -2.37 -1.46 -0.87
C ALA A 96 -2.55 -0.53 -2.08
N ARG A 97 -3.74 -0.54 -2.72
CA ARG A 97 -4.04 0.37 -3.83
C ARG A 97 -3.97 1.84 -3.40
N ARG A 98 -4.50 2.17 -2.22
CA ARG A 98 -4.48 3.54 -1.68
C ARG A 98 -3.07 4.06 -1.37
N LEU A 99 -2.15 3.15 -1.03
CA LEU A 99 -0.74 3.50 -0.81
C LEU A 99 0.03 3.71 -2.12
N GLY A 100 -0.59 3.39 -3.27
CA GLY A 100 -0.03 3.54 -4.61
C GLY A 100 0.52 2.23 -5.20
N CYS A 101 0.24 1.07 -4.60
CA CYS A 101 0.62 -0.21 -5.20
C CYS A 101 -0.24 -0.45 -6.45
N ARG A 102 0.39 -0.34 -7.63
CA ARG A 102 -0.25 -0.60 -8.93
C ARG A 102 -0.38 -2.10 -9.23
N TYR A 103 0.57 -2.90 -8.78
CA TYR A 103 0.62 -4.33 -8.99
C TYR A 103 0.56 -5.07 -7.67
N GLY A 104 0.05 -6.29 -7.69
CA GLY A 104 0.00 -7.12 -6.50
C GLY A 104 -0.29 -8.58 -6.79
N GLN A 105 0.01 -9.41 -5.80
CA GLN A 105 -0.15 -10.85 -5.81
C GLN A 105 -0.72 -11.29 -4.46
N GLY A 106 -1.68 -12.21 -4.47
CA GLY A 106 -2.21 -12.80 -3.25
C GLY A 106 -3.52 -13.53 -3.47
N TYR A 107 -3.96 -14.28 -2.46
CA TYR A 107 -5.14 -15.15 -2.57
C TYR A 107 -6.46 -14.38 -2.71
N GLY A 108 -6.53 -13.12 -2.27
CA GLY A 108 -7.66 -12.25 -2.50
C GLY A 108 -7.81 -11.88 -3.98
N LEU A 109 -6.70 -11.93 -4.74
CA LEU A 109 -6.74 -11.86 -6.20
C LEU A 109 -7.00 -13.26 -6.76
N ALA A 110 -6.08 -14.20 -6.61
CA ALA A 110 -6.27 -15.58 -7.01
C ALA A 110 -5.30 -16.51 -6.29
N ARG A 111 -5.72 -17.76 -6.12
CA ARG A 111 -4.82 -18.83 -5.71
C ARG A 111 -3.94 -19.26 -6.89
N PRO A 112 -2.70 -19.72 -6.63
CA PRO A 112 -1.89 -20.42 -7.62
C PRO A 112 -2.72 -21.52 -8.28
N MET A 113 -2.66 -21.59 -9.60
CA MET A 113 -3.47 -22.52 -10.39
C MET A 113 -2.62 -23.22 -11.44
N PRO A 114 -3.00 -24.43 -11.89
CA PRO A 114 -2.37 -25.08 -13.02
C PRO A 114 -2.46 -24.22 -14.28
N ALA A 115 -1.48 -24.30 -15.17
CA ALA A 115 -1.43 -23.50 -16.40
C ALA A 115 -2.71 -23.64 -17.26
N ALA A 116 -3.31 -24.84 -17.28
CA ALA A 116 -4.55 -25.10 -18.03
C ALA A 116 -5.76 -24.29 -17.51
N ALA A 117 -5.78 -23.88 -16.24
CA ALA A 117 -6.86 -23.11 -15.64
C ALA A 117 -6.71 -21.60 -15.85
N LEU A 118 -5.53 -21.12 -16.26
CA LEU A 118 -5.23 -19.69 -16.35
C LEU A 118 -6.07 -18.99 -17.43
N ALA A 119 -6.23 -19.61 -18.60
CA ALA A 119 -6.99 -19.02 -19.71
C ALA A 119 -8.45 -18.77 -19.31
N ASP A 120 -9.08 -19.76 -18.69
CA ASP A 120 -10.46 -19.66 -18.19
C ASP A 120 -10.57 -18.57 -17.11
N TRP A 121 -9.61 -18.54 -16.16
CA TRP A 121 -9.59 -17.54 -15.11
C TRP A 121 -9.44 -16.10 -15.63
N ILE A 122 -8.59 -15.88 -16.65
CA ILE A 122 -8.43 -14.55 -17.29
C ILE A 122 -9.73 -14.16 -18.02
N SER A 123 -10.32 -15.08 -18.78
CA SER A 123 -11.49 -14.79 -19.61
C SER A 123 -12.76 -14.46 -18.81
N THR A 124 -12.87 -14.98 -17.59
CA THR A 124 -14.05 -14.84 -16.73
C THR A 124 -13.98 -13.64 -15.80
N ARG A 125 -12.87 -12.91 -15.78
CA ARG A 125 -12.69 -11.74 -14.92
C ARG A 125 -12.67 -10.45 -15.73
N ALA A 126 -13.60 -9.57 -15.41
CA ALA A 126 -13.48 -8.17 -15.78
C ALA A 126 -12.44 -7.51 -14.87
N PHE A 127 -11.30 -7.11 -15.43
CA PHE A 127 -10.42 -6.15 -14.77
C PHE A 127 -11.09 -4.77 -14.91
N CYS A 128 -12.09 -4.49 -14.07
CA CYS A 128 -12.71 -3.17 -14.06
C CYS A 128 -11.70 -2.16 -13.50
N ALA A 129 -11.29 -1.22 -14.35
CA ALA A 129 -10.57 -0.01 -13.96
C ALA A 129 -11.57 1.04 -13.42
N ASP A 130 -12.49 0.64 -12.54
CA ASP A 130 -13.27 1.63 -11.83
C ASP A 130 -12.34 2.30 -10.83
N ASP A 131 -12.11 3.59 -11.03
CA ASP A 131 -11.35 4.43 -10.09
C ASP A 131 -12.19 4.79 -8.85
N ASP A 132 -13.49 4.47 -8.86
CA ASP A 132 -14.45 4.73 -7.78
C ASP A 132 -14.64 3.50 -6.86
N TYR A 133 -13.56 3.02 -6.27
CA TYR A 133 -13.65 2.15 -5.09
C TYR A 133 -13.75 3.03 -3.85
N GLY A 134 -14.99 3.45 -3.54
CA GLY A 134 -15.32 3.98 -2.22
C GLY A 134 -14.77 3.10 -1.09
N LEU A 135 -14.64 3.68 0.09
CA LEU A 135 -14.11 2.97 1.26
C LEU A 135 -15.04 1.81 1.66
N LYS A 136 -14.50 0.59 1.78
CA LYS A 136 -15.28 -0.62 2.12
C LYS A 136 -14.79 -1.31 3.39
N SER A 137 -13.53 -1.10 3.75
CA SER A 137 -12.89 -1.73 4.90
C SER A 137 -12.28 -0.70 5.86
N TRP A 138 -12.15 -1.07 7.14
CA TRP A 138 -11.46 -0.22 8.12
C TRP A 138 -9.99 0.00 7.77
N ILE A 139 -9.30 -1.03 7.24
CA ILE A 139 -7.89 -0.90 6.87
C ILE A 139 -7.72 -0.01 5.62
N GLY A 140 -8.65 -0.06 4.68
CA GLY A 140 -8.71 0.88 3.55
C GLY A 140 -9.00 2.31 4.00
N ALA A 141 -9.93 2.50 4.94
CA ALA A 141 -10.24 3.81 5.52
C ALA A 141 -9.06 4.39 6.30
N LEU A 142 -8.38 3.56 7.08
CA LEU A 142 -7.17 3.93 7.79
C LEU A 142 -6.04 4.29 6.81
N ALA A 143 -5.84 3.52 5.75
CA ALA A 143 -4.85 3.85 4.71
C ALA A 143 -5.15 5.20 4.05
N TYR A 144 -6.42 5.48 3.73
CA TYR A 144 -6.83 6.78 3.20
C TYR A 144 -6.54 7.94 4.17
N GLN A 145 -6.98 7.81 5.42
CA GLN A 145 -6.75 8.79 6.48
C GLN A 145 -5.25 9.03 6.72
N TRP A 146 -4.46 7.96 6.74
CA TRP A 146 -3.02 8.03 6.93
C TRP A 146 -2.34 8.73 5.75
N MET A 147 -2.76 8.43 4.51
CA MET A 147 -2.25 9.10 3.30
C MET A 147 -2.51 10.60 3.32
N MET A 148 -3.69 11.05 3.76
CA MET A 148 -4.00 12.49 3.92
C MET A 148 -3.02 13.21 4.86
N MET A 149 -2.44 12.51 5.84
CA MET A 149 -1.46 13.09 6.76
C MET A 149 -0.02 13.11 6.22
N HIS A 150 0.33 12.21 5.29
CA HIS A 150 1.73 11.90 4.96
C HIS A 150 2.12 12.14 3.50
N ASP A 151 1.17 12.31 2.58
CA ASP A 151 1.53 12.72 1.24
C ASP A 151 1.90 14.21 1.23
N ALA A 152 3.14 14.54 0.85
CA ALA A 152 3.64 15.91 0.76
C ALA A 152 2.86 16.78 -0.25
N LEU A 153 2.08 16.15 -1.15
CA LEU A 153 1.12 16.83 -2.02
C LEU A 153 -0.20 17.20 -1.32
N SER A 154 -0.41 16.76 -0.08
CA SER A 154 -1.57 17.09 0.79
C SER A 154 -1.48 18.47 1.46
N LEU A 155 -0.62 19.37 0.94
CA LEU A 155 -0.72 20.80 1.23
C LEU A 155 -2.03 21.43 0.71
N ARG A 156 -2.88 20.65 0.03
CA ARG A 156 -4.28 21.01 -0.18
C ARG A 156 -5.06 20.58 1.05
N LEU A 157 -5.70 21.55 1.71
CA LEU A 157 -6.76 21.31 2.69
C LEU A 157 -7.61 20.13 2.23
N PRO A 158 -7.95 19.20 3.13
CA PRO A 158 -8.85 18.12 2.76
C PRO A 158 -10.12 18.76 2.18
N GLY A 159 -10.60 18.23 1.06
CA GLY A 159 -11.68 18.83 0.27
C GLY A 159 -12.99 18.98 1.05
N GLU A 160 -14.10 19.26 0.37
CA GLU A 160 -15.39 19.41 1.05
C GLU A 160 -15.76 18.16 1.89
N LEU A 161 -16.28 18.39 3.10
CA LEU A 161 -16.62 17.32 4.05
C LEU A 161 -17.55 16.27 3.41
N ASP A 162 -18.59 16.72 2.71
CA ASP A 162 -19.60 15.82 2.12
C ASP A 162 -19.05 14.97 0.97
N SER A 163 -17.99 15.44 0.31
CA SER A 163 -17.31 14.73 -0.77
C SER A 163 -16.18 13.81 -0.26
N CYS A 164 -15.87 13.85 1.04
CA CYS A 164 -14.81 13.04 1.60
C CYS A 164 -15.21 11.54 1.63
N PRO A 165 -14.38 10.62 1.10
CA PRO A 165 -14.64 9.19 1.16
C PRO A 165 -14.91 8.67 2.58
N ILE A 166 -14.25 9.24 3.60
CA ILE A 166 -14.48 8.89 5.01
C ILE A 166 -15.91 9.23 5.45
N THR A 167 -16.50 10.33 4.94
CA THR A 167 -17.89 10.70 5.24
C THR A 167 -18.86 9.64 4.72
N GLY A 168 -18.68 9.19 3.48
CA GLY A 168 -19.47 8.09 2.90
C GLY A 168 -19.26 6.77 3.65
N PHE A 169 -18.03 6.49 4.07
CA PHE A 169 -17.71 5.31 4.86
C PHE A 169 -18.39 5.32 6.24
N PHE A 170 -18.31 6.42 6.97
CA PHE A 170 -18.95 6.58 8.27
C PHE A 170 -20.45 6.42 8.20
N THR A 171 -21.06 6.95 7.14
CA THR A 171 -22.49 6.76 6.86
C THR A 171 -22.81 5.27 6.66
N THR A 172 -22.02 4.58 5.85
CA THR A 172 -22.18 3.14 5.57
C THR A 172 -21.99 2.28 6.83
N GLN A 173 -21.04 2.66 7.69
CA GLN A 173 -20.76 1.98 8.96
C GLN A 173 -21.70 2.42 10.10
N ALA A 174 -22.70 3.26 9.82
CA ALA A 174 -23.64 3.80 10.82
C ALA A 174 -22.96 4.43 12.05
N ILE A 175 -21.89 5.21 11.82
CA ILE A 175 -21.16 5.89 12.89
C ILE A 175 -21.97 7.09 13.39
N HIS A 176 -22.43 7.00 14.64
CA HIS A 176 -23.20 8.06 15.30
C HIS A 176 -22.48 8.72 16.48
N ASN A 177 -21.25 8.29 16.79
CA ASN A 177 -20.51 8.85 17.93
C ASN A 177 -20.17 10.33 17.65
N PRO A 178 -20.68 11.27 18.47
CA PRO A 178 -20.52 12.70 18.20
C PRO A 178 -19.06 13.15 18.26
N GLN A 179 -18.23 12.54 19.10
CA GLN A 179 -16.82 12.87 19.22
C GLN A 179 -16.04 12.50 17.95
N ILE A 180 -16.34 11.34 17.37
CA ILE A 180 -15.70 10.87 16.12
C ILE A 180 -16.10 11.76 14.95
N LEU A 181 -17.40 12.07 14.84
CA LEU A 181 -17.91 12.94 13.79
C LEU A 181 -17.37 14.37 13.93
N GLN A 182 -17.17 14.84 15.17
CA GLN A 182 -16.52 16.12 15.42
C GLN A 182 -15.06 16.12 14.96
N TRP A 183 -14.27 15.11 15.31
CA TRP A 183 -12.88 15.02 14.82
C TRP A 183 -12.83 15.01 13.30
N HIS A 184 -13.69 14.23 12.65
CA HIS A 184 -13.77 14.20 11.18
C HIS A 184 -14.10 15.57 10.59
N ARG A 185 -15.13 16.25 11.11
CA ARG A 185 -15.47 17.62 10.69
C ARG A 185 -14.29 18.59 10.87
N GLN A 186 -13.60 18.51 12.02
CA GLN A 186 -12.45 19.37 12.31
C GLN A 186 -11.32 19.21 11.29
N VAL A 187 -11.07 18.00 10.78
CA VAL A 187 -10.08 17.78 9.72
C VAL A 187 -10.34 18.68 8.50
N HIS A 188 -11.62 18.91 8.16
CA HIS A 188 -12.04 19.66 6.98
C HIS A 188 -12.29 21.15 7.23
N GLU A 189 -12.91 21.50 8.36
CA GLU A 189 -13.50 22.83 8.57
C GLU A 189 -12.73 23.70 9.57
N ASP A 190 -11.87 23.11 10.40
CA ASP A 190 -11.18 23.88 11.44
C ASP A 190 -10.15 24.82 10.79
N PRO A 191 -10.17 26.14 11.06
CA PRO A 191 -9.22 27.07 10.47
C PRO A 191 -7.80 26.91 10.99
N ASP A 192 -7.61 26.37 12.20
CA ASP A 192 -6.29 26.14 12.79
C ASP A 192 -5.67 24.82 12.30
N GLU A 193 -4.48 24.90 11.72
CA GLU A 193 -3.75 23.73 11.23
C GLU A 193 -3.37 22.77 12.36
N SER A 194 -3.02 23.28 13.53
CA SER A 194 -2.66 22.45 14.67
C SER A 194 -3.86 21.64 15.15
N ALA A 195 -5.04 22.28 15.24
CA ALA A 195 -6.30 21.61 15.54
C ALA A 195 -6.66 20.53 14.49
N ARG A 196 -6.53 20.83 13.18
CA ARG A 196 -6.72 19.83 12.12
C ARG A 196 -5.81 18.62 12.31
N LEU A 197 -4.50 18.84 12.49
CA LEU A 197 -3.53 17.75 12.69
C LEU A 197 -3.82 16.93 13.95
N GLN A 198 -4.28 17.58 15.02
CA GLN A 198 -4.70 16.87 16.23
C GLN A 198 -5.94 16.00 15.98
N ALA A 199 -6.95 16.52 15.30
CA ALA A 199 -8.14 15.76 14.91
C ALA A 199 -7.78 14.57 14.00
N MET A 200 -6.89 14.77 13.02
CA MET A 200 -6.39 13.69 12.17
C MET A 200 -5.71 12.59 12.99
N ARG A 201 -4.86 12.94 13.97
CA ARG A 201 -4.23 11.96 14.87
C ARG A 201 -5.25 11.18 15.69
N HIS A 202 -6.27 11.85 16.23
CA HIS A 202 -7.35 11.20 16.98
C HIS A 202 -8.12 10.20 16.11
N LEU A 203 -8.48 10.58 14.87
CA LEU A 203 -9.13 9.68 13.92
C LEU A 203 -8.25 8.49 13.55
N THR A 204 -6.98 8.73 13.24
CA THR A 204 -6.03 7.66 12.89
C THR A 204 -5.92 6.65 14.04
N HIS A 205 -5.80 7.12 15.28
CA HIS A 205 -5.73 6.24 16.45
C HIS A 205 -7.02 5.42 16.64
N TRP A 206 -8.18 6.07 16.53
CA TRP A 206 -9.47 5.40 16.66
C TRP A 206 -9.73 4.40 15.53
N MET A 207 -9.44 4.75 14.27
CA MET A 207 -9.56 3.84 13.13
C MET A 207 -8.61 2.64 13.26
N THR A 208 -7.41 2.84 13.82
CA THR A 208 -6.48 1.74 14.11
C THR A 208 -7.11 0.73 15.06
N SER A 209 -7.80 1.17 16.11
CA SER A 209 -8.48 0.23 17.01
C SER A 209 -9.56 -0.57 16.28
N LYS A 210 -10.28 0.05 15.33
CA LYS A 210 -11.30 -0.62 14.52
C LYS A 210 -10.73 -1.69 13.61
N THR A 211 -9.55 -1.48 13.04
CA THR A 211 -8.88 -2.49 12.19
C THR A 211 -8.49 -3.76 12.94
N GLN A 212 -8.30 -3.68 14.26
CA GLN A 212 -7.91 -4.81 15.10
C GLN A 212 -9.11 -5.56 15.70
N GLU A 213 -10.32 -4.98 15.61
CA GLU A 213 -11.57 -5.57 16.11
C GLU A 213 -12.30 -6.44 15.05
N THR A 214 -11.93 -6.28 13.77
CA THR A 214 -12.50 -6.98 12.60
C THR A 214 -11.55 -8.02 12.03
#